data_AF-A0A9N9GAX4-F1
#
_entry.id   AF-A0A9N9GAX4-F1
#
_cell.length_a   1.000
_cell.length_b   1.000
_cell.length_c   1.000
_cell.angle_alpha   90.00
_cell.angle_beta   90.00
_cell.angle_gamma   90.00
#
_symmetry.space_group_name_H-M   'P 1'
#
loop_
_entity.id
_entity.type
_entity.pdbx_description
1 polymer ?
#
loop_
_entity_poly.entity_id
_entity_poly.type
_entity_poly.pdbx_seq_one_letter_code
_entity_poly.pdbx_strand_id
1 'polypeptide(L)'
;MIIWMKKNYQFSKDSKIKIPSFIESLFNLRPNALTIPDNSNYQKYIDSITVADLNSEMINHTIKTIVKSVILEFLIKYLRNNRPEIPERSYGLRVLDYFFTGHPFIETYTFFYCILWIISVIMNFSIMWNVNCLAFGIILRPLLSNGENKNEKLRESKSFKIIVKEWLILSIFYTKPLMCNPYFSTSPRDFWSNQWQQLYYEAFQELGYLPVRKYFRNNKTLGHVLGICAVYLISGLFHDYIAIVVFNHFSIDFIIFFLFHALLLILWEVIEGRILGRRGDIKDSFIIRIFKVALFLSIASFSLPQFAETYIKGQYIHSYLDINKSLVKWAVS
;
A
#
# COMPACT_ATOMS: atom_id res chain seq x y z
N MET A 1 -14.02 -8.95 -0.48
CA MET A 1 -15.02 -10.04 -0.37
C MET A 1 -14.97 -10.77 0.98
N ILE A 2 -13.81 -11.29 1.42
CA ILE A 2 -13.73 -12.07 2.68
C ILE A 2 -13.92 -11.22 3.95
N ILE A 3 -13.34 -10.01 4.01
CA ILE A 3 -13.57 -9.05 5.12
C ILE A 3 -15.04 -8.62 5.20
N TRP A 4 -15.68 -8.44 4.04
CA TRP A 4 -17.11 -8.21 3.93
C TRP A 4 -17.92 -9.37 4.51
N MET A 5 -17.62 -10.61 4.10
CA MET A 5 -18.29 -11.81 4.62
C MET A 5 -18.11 -11.92 6.14
N LYS A 6 -16.93 -11.63 6.69
CA LYS A 6 -16.66 -11.70 8.13
C LYS A 6 -17.46 -10.65 8.92
N LYS A 7 -17.39 -9.38 8.52
CA LYS A 7 -18.14 -8.30 9.19
C LYS A 7 -19.65 -8.52 9.10
N ASN A 8 -20.14 -8.99 7.95
CA ASN A 8 -21.56 -9.27 7.77
C ASN A 8 -22.03 -10.57 8.44
N TYR A 9 -21.18 -11.57 8.60
CA TYR A 9 -21.50 -12.76 9.39
C TYR A 9 -21.66 -12.41 10.87
N GLN A 10 -20.78 -11.57 11.42
CA GLN A 10 -20.91 -11.08 12.80
C GLN A 10 -22.14 -10.17 12.96
N PHE A 11 -22.35 -9.22 12.04
CA PHE A 11 -23.51 -8.31 12.08
C PHE A 11 -24.85 -9.05 11.93
N SER A 12 -24.91 -10.10 11.11
CA SER A 12 -26.06 -10.98 10.94
C SER A 12 -26.43 -11.74 12.23
N LYS A 13 -25.41 -12.18 12.99
CA LYS A 13 -25.62 -12.84 14.29
C LYS A 13 -26.17 -11.90 15.35
N ASP A 14 -25.73 -10.63 15.34
CA ASP A 14 -25.96 -9.72 16.46
C ASP A 14 -27.19 -8.82 16.32
N SER A 15 -27.73 -8.58 15.11
CA SER A 15 -28.62 -7.43 14.91
C SER A 15 -30.02 -7.64 14.30
N LYS A 16 -30.40 -8.80 13.75
CA LYS A 16 -31.66 -8.95 12.96
C LYS A 16 -31.85 -7.90 11.84
N ILE A 17 -30.84 -7.10 11.50
CA ILE A 17 -30.88 -6.06 10.47
C ILE A 17 -30.45 -6.66 9.12
N LYS A 18 -31.05 -6.15 8.03
CA LYS A 18 -30.68 -6.51 6.65
C LYS A 18 -29.17 -6.36 6.43
N ILE A 19 -28.56 -7.42 5.89
CA ILE A 19 -27.15 -7.44 5.52
C ILE A 19 -26.90 -6.30 4.50
N PRO A 20 -25.99 -5.35 4.78
CA PRO A 20 -25.64 -4.33 3.81
C PRO A 20 -25.03 -4.99 2.58
N SER A 21 -25.37 -4.47 1.40
CA SER A 21 -24.89 -4.98 0.13
C SER A 21 -23.34 -5.00 0.09
N PHE A 22 -22.77 -5.83 -0.78
CA PHE A 22 -21.31 -5.86 -0.99
C PHE A 22 -20.76 -4.45 -1.27
N ILE A 23 -21.48 -3.67 -2.08
CA ILE A 23 -21.12 -2.29 -2.41
C ILE A 23 -21.14 -1.39 -1.16
N GLU A 24 -22.21 -1.44 -0.35
CA GLU A 24 -22.29 -0.69 0.91
C GLU A 24 -21.16 -1.02 1.89
N SER A 25 -20.65 -2.25 1.84
CA SER A 25 -19.57 -2.65 2.73
C SER A 25 -18.18 -2.22 2.30
N LEU A 26 -17.97 -1.97 1.00
CA LEU A 26 -16.74 -1.37 0.50
C LEU A 26 -16.59 0.04 1.10
N PHE A 27 -17.73 0.70 1.36
CA PHE A 27 -17.81 1.96 2.08
C PHE A 27 -17.74 1.83 3.62
N ASN A 28 -17.71 0.59 4.15
CA ASN A 28 -17.42 0.29 5.58
C ASN A 28 -15.97 -0.18 5.79
N LEU A 29 -15.15 -0.22 4.73
CA LEU A 29 -13.71 -0.32 4.89
C LEU A 29 -13.27 0.98 5.56
N ARG A 30 -12.83 0.88 6.81
CA ARG A 30 -12.38 2.05 7.55
C ARG A 30 -10.95 2.30 7.13
N PRO A 31 -10.66 3.39 6.43
CA PRO A 31 -9.27 3.77 6.30
C PRO A 31 -8.69 3.98 7.70
N ASN A 32 -7.43 3.58 7.91
CA ASN A 32 -6.67 3.92 9.11
C ASN A 32 -6.68 5.45 9.27
N ALA A 33 -7.61 5.95 10.07
CA ALA A 33 -7.86 7.37 10.20
C ALA A 33 -6.73 7.99 11.03
N LEU A 34 -5.90 8.82 10.41
CA LEU A 34 -4.69 9.34 11.06
C LEU A 34 -4.97 10.32 12.21
N THR A 35 -6.16 10.94 12.22
CA THR A 35 -6.40 12.15 13.03
C THR A 35 -7.66 12.10 13.88
N ILE A 36 -8.45 11.01 13.81
CA ILE A 36 -9.62 10.83 14.66
C ILE A 36 -9.23 9.88 15.81
N PRO A 37 -9.20 10.35 17.07
CA PRO A 37 -8.95 9.48 18.21
C PRO A 37 -10.01 8.37 18.27
N ASP A 38 -9.58 7.12 18.48
CA ASP A 38 -10.46 5.92 18.55
C ASP A 38 -11.61 6.07 19.57
N ASN A 39 -11.43 6.96 20.56
CA ASN A 39 -12.36 7.19 21.68
C ASN A 39 -13.27 8.41 21.46
N SER A 40 -13.20 9.08 20.30
CA SER A 40 -13.93 10.31 20.02
C SER A 40 -15.23 10.05 19.25
N ASN A 41 -16.23 10.90 19.44
CA ASN A 41 -17.41 10.92 18.58
C ASN A 41 -17.01 11.43 17.19
N TYR A 42 -16.57 10.51 16.31
CA TYR A 42 -16.05 10.80 14.98
C TYR A 42 -17.01 11.63 14.12
N GLN A 43 -18.31 11.56 14.41
CA GLN A 43 -19.34 12.35 13.75
C GLN A 43 -19.06 13.85 13.83
N LYS A 44 -18.50 14.34 14.95
CA LYS A 44 -18.13 15.76 15.11
C LYS A 44 -17.16 16.23 14.02
N TYR A 45 -16.23 15.38 13.61
CA TYR A 45 -15.25 15.69 12.57
C TYR A 45 -15.90 15.71 11.20
N ILE A 46 -16.76 14.73 10.91
CA ILE A 46 -17.51 14.65 9.66
C ILE A 46 -18.41 15.87 9.48
N ASP A 47 -19.16 16.23 10.52
CA ASP A 47 -20.11 17.33 10.50
C ASP A 47 -19.43 18.71 10.37
N SER A 48 -18.13 18.79 10.71
CA SER A 48 -17.36 20.03 10.62
C SER A 48 -16.87 20.35 9.21
N ILE A 49 -16.87 19.38 8.29
CA ILE A 49 -16.34 19.57 6.93
C ILE A 49 -17.32 20.41 6.09
N THR A 50 -16.81 21.54 5.59
CA THR A 50 -17.55 22.46 4.73
C THR A 50 -17.17 22.31 3.25
N VAL A 51 -17.94 22.95 2.37
CA VAL A 51 -17.61 23.05 0.94
C VAL A 51 -16.29 23.81 0.72
N ALA A 52 -15.96 24.77 1.60
CA ALA A 52 -14.70 25.51 1.52
C ALA A 52 -13.49 24.60 1.81
N ASP A 53 -13.60 23.75 2.84
CA ASP A 53 -12.57 22.77 3.19
C ASP A 53 -12.35 21.79 2.04
N LEU A 54 -13.44 21.31 1.43
CA LEU A 54 -13.38 20.44 0.25
C LEU A 54 -12.68 21.11 -0.93
N ASN A 55 -13.02 22.36 -1.24
CA ASN A 55 -12.37 23.08 -2.33
C ASN A 55 -10.86 23.25 -2.08
N SER A 56 -10.46 23.58 -0.85
CA SER A 56 -9.05 23.69 -0.46
C SER A 56 -8.31 22.36 -0.70
N GLU A 57 -8.88 21.25 -0.22
CA GLU A 57 -8.25 19.93 -0.37
C GLU A 57 -8.20 19.47 -1.84
N MET A 58 -9.23 19.78 -2.63
CA MET A 58 -9.22 19.52 -4.08
C MET A 58 -8.13 20.31 -4.80
N ILE A 59 -7.90 21.58 -4.44
CA ILE A 59 -6.80 22.37 -5.01
C ILE A 59 -5.45 21.74 -4.67
N ASN A 60 -5.26 21.33 -3.41
CA ASN A 60 -4.05 20.65 -2.94
C ASN A 60 -3.76 19.37 -3.74
N HIS A 61 -4.77 18.50 -3.91
CA HIS A 61 -4.63 17.29 -4.72
C HIS A 61 -4.39 17.59 -6.20
N THR A 62 -4.99 18.65 -6.75
CA THR A 62 -4.77 19.07 -8.14
C THR A 62 -3.31 19.48 -8.37
N ILE A 63 -2.77 20.36 -7.51
CA ILE A 63 -1.38 20.79 -7.58
C ILE A 63 -0.43 19.59 -7.47
N LYS A 64 -0.65 18.72 -6.46
CA LYS A 64 0.15 17.49 -6.28
C LYS A 64 0.11 16.58 -7.50
N THR A 65 -1.05 16.46 -8.14
CA THR A 65 -1.23 15.64 -9.35
C THR A 65 -0.43 16.23 -10.50
N ILE A 66 -0.58 17.53 -10.80
CA ILE A 66 0.12 18.18 -11.91
C ILE A 66 1.63 18.06 -11.74
N VAL A 67 2.17 18.46 -10.58
CA VAL A 67 3.62 18.44 -10.33
C VAL A 67 4.19 17.02 -10.47
N LYS A 68 3.52 16.03 -9.86
CA LYS A 68 3.99 14.63 -9.92
C LYS A 68 3.87 14.04 -11.32
N SER A 69 2.83 14.38 -12.08
CA SER A 69 2.65 13.90 -13.45
C SER A 69 3.76 14.38 -14.38
N VAL A 70 4.17 15.66 -14.27
CA VAL A 70 5.30 16.20 -15.07
C VAL A 70 6.60 15.46 -14.77
N ILE A 71 6.92 15.26 -13.50
CA ILE A 71 8.13 14.52 -13.09
C ILE A 71 8.03 13.06 -13.55
N LEU A 72 6.86 12.44 -13.43
CA LEU A 72 6.65 11.05 -13.80
C LEU A 72 6.80 10.86 -15.31
N GLU A 73 6.34 11.80 -16.13
CA GLU A 73 6.48 11.73 -17.58
C GLU A 73 7.95 11.74 -18.00
N PHE A 74 8.77 12.64 -17.41
CA PHE A 74 10.21 12.64 -17.63
C PHE A 74 10.86 11.31 -17.23
N LEU A 75 10.48 10.79 -16.07
CA LEU A 75 10.99 9.53 -15.53
C LEU A 75 10.62 8.33 -16.41
N ILE A 76 9.36 8.24 -16.85
CA ILE A 76 8.89 7.18 -17.75
C ILE A 76 9.61 7.26 -19.10
N LYS A 77 9.81 8.46 -19.65
CA LYS A 77 10.54 8.65 -20.91
C LYS A 77 11.99 8.18 -20.78
N TYR A 78 12.65 8.52 -19.67
CA TYR A 78 14.00 8.05 -19.38
C TYR A 78 14.04 6.51 -19.26
N LEU A 79 13.15 5.92 -18.46
CA LEU A 79 13.08 4.47 -18.25
C LEU A 79 12.81 3.71 -19.55
N ARG A 80 11.97 4.24 -20.44
CA ARG A 80 11.65 3.64 -21.75
C ARG A 80 12.87 3.63 -22.68
N ASN A 81 13.63 4.71 -22.72
CA ASN A 81 14.71 4.88 -23.69
C ASN A 81 16.06 4.30 -23.26
N ASN A 82 16.24 4.05 -21.96
CA ASN A 82 17.53 3.68 -21.39
C ASN A 82 17.48 2.34 -20.62
N ARG A 83 16.68 1.38 -21.10
CA ARG A 83 16.56 0.07 -20.44
C ARG A 83 17.89 -0.71 -20.49
N PRO A 84 18.44 -1.14 -19.34
CA PRO A 84 19.61 -2.01 -19.31
C PRO A 84 19.25 -3.44 -19.75
N GLU A 85 20.26 -4.18 -20.20
CA GLU A 85 20.15 -5.63 -20.34
C GLU A 85 20.14 -6.26 -18.93
N ILE A 86 19.03 -6.92 -18.58
CA ILE A 86 18.90 -7.58 -17.28
C ILE A 86 19.35 -9.03 -17.42
N PRO A 87 20.32 -9.51 -16.61
CA PRO A 87 20.77 -10.89 -16.66
C PRO A 87 19.64 -11.88 -16.40
N GLU A 88 19.61 -13.00 -17.13
CA GLU A 88 18.58 -14.04 -16.97
C GLU A 88 18.56 -14.58 -15.54
N ARG A 89 19.76 -14.82 -14.97
CA ARG A 89 19.92 -15.29 -13.59
C ARG A 89 19.35 -14.29 -12.59
N SER A 90 18.51 -14.78 -11.68
CA SER A 90 17.88 -13.97 -10.63
C SER A 90 18.93 -13.24 -9.79
N TYR A 91 18.62 -12.02 -9.37
CA TYR A 91 19.49 -11.21 -8.52
C TYR A 91 19.92 -11.94 -7.24
N GLY A 92 19.00 -12.62 -6.55
CA GLY A 92 19.29 -13.36 -5.33
C GLY A 92 20.34 -14.47 -5.52
N LEU A 93 20.26 -15.21 -6.62
CA LEU A 93 21.30 -16.19 -6.97
C LEU A 93 22.63 -15.52 -7.33
N ARG A 94 22.62 -14.37 -8.00
CA ARG A 94 23.85 -13.61 -8.29
C ARG A 94 24.52 -13.11 -7.02
N VAL A 95 23.75 -12.68 -6.02
CA VAL A 95 24.26 -12.33 -4.68
C VAL A 95 24.92 -13.53 -4.02
N LEU A 96 24.30 -14.73 -4.10
CA LEU A 96 24.91 -15.95 -3.57
C LEU A 96 26.22 -16.28 -4.30
N ASP A 97 26.24 -16.21 -5.63
CA ASP A 97 27.44 -16.47 -6.43
C ASP A 97 28.58 -15.50 -6.08
N TYR A 98 28.28 -14.24 -5.78
CA TYR A 98 29.29 -13.27 -5.34
C TYR A 98 30.03 -13.73 -4.09
N PHE A 99 29.35 -14.36 -3.12
CA PHE A 99 30.00 -14.89 -1.92
C PHE A 99 30.97 -16.05 -2.22
N PHE A 100 30.78 -16.78 -3.32
CA PHE A 100 31.66 -17.90 -3.71
C PHE A 100 32.72 -17.51 -4.74
N THR A 101 32.41 -16.58 -5.63
CA THR A 101 33.23 -16.28 -6.81
C THR A 101 33.83 -14.88 -6.81
N GLY A 102 33.28 -13.96 -6.00
CA GLY A 102 33.64 -12.54 -6.01
C GLY A 102 33.12 -11.76 -7.23
N HIS A 103 32.40 -12.40 -8.16
CA HIS A 103 31.89 -11.74 -9.35
C HIS A 103 30.75 -10.75 -9.01
N PRO A 104 30.79 -9.49 -9.48
CA PRO A 104 29.77 -8.51 -9.20
C PRO A 104 28.36 -9.01 -9.51
N PHE A 105 27.45 -8.87 -8.55
CA PHE A 105 26.08 -9.37 -8.67
C PHE A 105 25.14 -8.39 -9.39
N ILE A 106 25.52 -7.12 -9.56
CA ILE A 106 24.77 -6.11 -10.29
C ILE A 106 25.68 -5.00 -10.82
N GLU A 107 25.37 -4.48 -12.01
CA GLU A 107 26.03 -3.31 -12.55
C GLU A 107 25.47 -2.02 -11.92
N THR A 108 26.33 -1.02 -11.71
CA THR A 108 25.94 0.28 -11.14
C THR A 108 24.80 0.94 -11.92
N TYR A 109 24.83 0.83 -13.24
CA TYR A 109 23.79 1.38 -14.11
C TYR A 109 22.44 0.68 -13.92
N THR A 110 22.42 -0.65 -13.89
CA THR A 110 21.21 -1.44 -13.64
C THR A 110 20.64 -1.18 -12.25
N PHE A 111 21.49 -1.03 -11.24
CA PHE A 111 21.07 -0.64 -9.89
C PHE A 111 20.39 0.73 -9.87
N PHE A 112 21.00 1.74 -10.50
CA PHE A 112 20.42 3.08 -10.65
C PHE A 112 19.07 3.04 -11.39
N TYR A 113 18.98 2.27 -12.47
CA TYR A 113 17.74 2.07 -13.22
C TYR A 113 16.64 1.45 -12.34
N CYS A 114 16.96 0.46 -11.51
CA CYS A 114 16.01 -0.14 -10.58
C CYS A 114 15.47 0.88 -9.56
N ILE A 115 16.33 1.75 -9.04
CA ILE A 115 15.92 2.85 -8.14
C ILE A 115 14.93 3.77 -8.85
N LEU A 116 15.26 4.24 -10.06
CA LEU A 116 14.38 5.09 -10.85
C LEU A 116 13.04 4.41 -11.15
N TRP A 117 13.06 3.12 -11.44
CA TRP A 117 11.86 2.33 -11.66
C TRP A 117 10.97 2.31 -10.42
N ILE A 118 11.52 2.06 -9.23
CA ILE A 118 10.75 2.09 -7.97
C ILE A 118 10.22 3.49 -7.64
N ILE A 119 11.01 4.54 -7.88
CA ILE A 119 10.53 5.92 -7.73
C ILE A 119 9.31 6.16 -8.62
N SER A 120 9.34 5.66 -9.86
CA SER A 120 8.20 5.78 -10.79
C SER A 120 6.96 5.06 -10.28
N VAL A 121 7.12 3.89 -9.64
CA VAL A 121 6.02 3.14 -9.03
C VAL A 121 5.41 3.92 -7.87
N ILE A 122 6.25 4.44 -6.95
CA ILE A 122 5.81 5.24 -5.80
C ILE A 122 5.05 6.49 -6.27
N MET A 123 5.56 7.16 -7.31
CA MET A 123 4.91 8.32 -7.91
C MET A 123 3.57 7.96 -8.53
N ASN A 124 3.48 6.86 -9.29
CA ASN A 124 2.24 6.38 -9.89
C ASN A 124 1.15 6.14 -8.82
N PHE A 125 1.47 5.40 -7.75
CA PHE A 125 0.52 5.17 -6.65
C PHE A 125 0.09 6.48 -5.98
N SER A 126 1.03 7.43 -5.83
CA SER A 126 0.73 8.73 -5.24
C SER A 126 -0.18 9.58 -6.13
N ILE A 127 0.02 9.58 -7.45
CA ILE A 127 -0.84 10.27 -8.43
C ILE A 127 -2.22 9.62 -8.43
N MET A 128 -2.28 8.29 -8.53
CA MET A 128 -3.53 7.54 -8.52
C MET A 128 -4.36 7.86 -7.27
N TRP A 129 -3.73 7.96 -6.10
CA TRP A 129 -4.42 8.41 -4.88
C TRP A 129 -5.03 9.80 -5.03
N ASN A 130 -4.26 10.80 -5.49
CA ASN A 130 -4.76 12.17 -5.65
C ASN A 130 -5.90 12.24 -6.68
N VAL A 131 -5.80 11.51 -7.79
CA VAL A 131 -6.86 11.45 -8.81
C VAL A 131 -8.15 10.85 -8.24
N ASN A 132 -8.04 9.78 -7.43
CA ASN A 132 -9.21 9.23 -6.73
C ASN A 132 -9.81 10.25 -5.75
N CYS A 133 -9.00 10.96 -4.96
CA CYS A 133 -9.49 12.02 -4.07
C CYS A 133 -10.22 13.14 -4.84
N LEU A 134 -9.73 13.53 -6.02
CA LEU A 134 -10.42 14.50 -6.88
C LEU A 134 -11.78 13.97 -7.36
N ALA A 135 -11.84 12.72 -7.84
CA ALA A 135 -13.09 12.09 -8.25
C ALA A 135 -14.08 12.00 -7.07
N PHE A 136 -13.61 11.60 -5.90
CA PHE A 136 -14.41 11.57 -4.67
C PHE A 136 -14.90 12.97 -4.27
N GLY A 137 -14.07 14.00 -4.42
CA GLY A 137 -14.44 15.38 -4.12
C GLY A 137 -15.54 15.91 -5.04
N ILE A 138 -15.49 15.59 -6.33
CA ILE A 138 -16.56 15.93 -7.30
C ILE A 138 -17.90 15.31 -6.86
N ILE A 139 -17.89 14.06 -6.39
CA ILE A 139 -19.08 13.36 -5.89
C ILE A 139 -19.55 13.93 -4.54
N LEU A 140 -18.62 14.30 -3.65
CA LEU A 140 -18.93 14.81 -2.31
C LEU A 140 -19.54 16.21 -2.34
N ARG A 141 -19.11 17.07 -3.27
CA ARG A 141 -19.54 18.47 -3.35
C ARG A 141 -21.07 18.67 -3.32
N PRO A 142 -21.89 18.01 -4.17
CA PRO A 142 -23.35 18.14 -4.09
C PRO A 142 -23.96 17.55 -2.80
N LEU A 143 -23.28 16.60 -2.15
CA LEU A 143 -23.72 16.01 -0.89
C LEU A 143 -23.46 16.92 0.33
N LEU A 144 -22.51 17.86 0.22
CA LEU A 144 -22.28 18.91 1.22
C LEU A 144 -23.21 20.11 1.02
N SER A 145 -23.49 20.50 -0.23
CA SER A 145 -24.33 21.66 -0.53
C SER A 145 -25.82 21.44 -0.27
N ASN A 146 -26.30 20.20 -0.44
CA ASN A 146 -27.68 19.84 -0.10
C ASN A 146 -27.77 19.62 1.42
N GLY A 147 -27.95 20.72 2.17
CA GLY A 147 -28.20 20.69 3.61
C GLY A 147 -29.35 19.74 3.93
N GLU A 148 -29.11 18.78 4.81
CA GLU A 148 -30.17 17.93 5.33
C GLU A 148 -31.17 18.80 6.11
N ASN A 149 -32.43 18.78 5.70
CA ASN A 149 -33.52 19.33 6.49
C ASN A 149 -33.50 18.64 7.85
N LYS A 150 -33.20 19.39 8.92
CA LYS A 150 -33.04 18.92 10.31
C LYS A 150 -34.27 18.22 10.91
N ASN A 151 -35.36 18.04 10.15
CA ASN A 151 -36.62 17.48 10.60
C ASN A 151 -36.82 15.98 10.29
N GLU A 152 -35.98 15.33 9.50
CA GLU A 152 -36.04 13.86 9.34
C GLU A 152 -35.25 13.14 10.44
N LYS A 153 -35.73 13.26 11.68
CA LYS A 153 -35.36 12.37 12.77
C LYS A 153 -36.27 11.15 12.73
N LEU A 154 -35.66 9.97 12.80
CA LEU A 154 -36.22 8.61 12.80
C LEU A 154 -36.54 8.01 11.43
N ARG A 155 -35.54 7.37 10.83
CA ARG A 155 -35.75 6.10 10.13
C ARG A 155 -34.63 5.13 10.50
N GLU A 156 -35.02 3.91 10.87
CA GLU A 156 -34.18 2.86 11.46
C GLU A 156 -33.07 2.29 10.55
N SER A 157 -32.71 2.96 9.46
CA SER A 157 -31.48 2.70 8.73
C SER A 157 -30.87 4.02 8.26
N LYS A 158 -29.55 4.22 8.47
CA LYS A 158 -28.83 5.33 7.85
C LYS A 158 -29.11 5.25 6.34
N SER A 159 -29.65 6.32 5.76
CA SER A 159 -29.83 6.42 4.31
C SER A 159 -28.49 6.19 3.61
N PHE A 160 -28.49 5.45 2.50
CA PHE A 160 -27.29 5.18 1.70
C PHE A 160 -26.50 6.46 1.37
N LYS A 161 -27.22 7.58 1.15
CA LYS A 161 -26.63 8.90 0.91
C LYS A 161 -25.74 9.38 2.07
N ILE A 162 -26.16 9.16 3.32
CA ILE A 162 -25.39 9.51 4.52
C ILE A 162 -24.14 8.64 4.61
N ILE A 163 -24.27 7.33 4.36
CA ILE A 163 -23.14 6.39 4.37
C ILE A 163 -22.09 6.79 3.34
N VAL A 164 -22.51 7.09 2.11
CA VAL A 164 -21.61 7.54 1.04
C VAL A 164 -20.95 8.87 1.40
N LYS A 165 -21.71 9.85 1.91
CA LYS A 165 -21.17 11.14 2.35
C LYS A 165 -20.09 10.97 3.43
N GLU A 166 -20.39 10.20 4.48
CA GLU A 166 -19.45 9.91 5.57
C GLU A 166 -18.18 9.23 5.05
N TRP A 167 -18.33 8.23 4.18
CA TRP A 167 -17.20 7.52 3.62
C TRP A 167 -16.32 8.41 2.74
N LEU A 168 -16.91 9.27 1.91
CA LEU A 168 -16.16 10.20 1.05
C LEU A 168 -15.36 11.20 1.91
N ILE A 169 -15.96 11.73 2.98
CA ILE A 169 -15.26 12.61 3.92
C ILE A 169 -14.10 11.88 4.59
N LEU A 170 -14.33 10.67 5.11
CA LEU A 170 -13.27 9.86 5.73
C LEU A 170 -12.15 9.53 4.74
N SER A 171 -12.51 9.22 3.49
CA SER A 171 -11.57 8.87 2.42
C SER A 171 -10.67 10.03 2.03
N ILE A 172 -11.23 11.23 1.85
CA ILE A 172 -10.48 12.41 1.40
C ILE A 172 -9.64 13.00 2.53
N PHE A 173 -10.23 13.22 3.71
CA PHE A 173 -9.61 14.04 4.75
C PHE A 173 -8.85 13.24 5.81
N TYR A 174 -9.25 11.99 6.02
CA TYR A 174 -8.83 11.24 7.21
C TYR A 174 -8.03 9.99 6.89
N THR A 175 -7.98 9.57 5.63
CA THR A 175 -7.29 8.35 5.20
C THR A 175 -5.82 8.59 4.92
N LYS A 176 -4.97 7.65 5.35
CA LYS A 176 -3.58 7.57 4.88
C LYS A 176 -3.54 7.43 3.34
N PRO A 177 -2.78 8.29 2.64
CA PRO A 177 -2.45 8.05 1.24
C PRO A 177 -1.88 6.66 1.00
N LEU A 178 -2.03 6.16 -0.24
CA LEU A 178 -1.47 4.85 -0.62
C LEU A 178 0.04 4.76 -0.36
N MET A 179 0.75 5.86 -0.55
CA MET A 179 2.16 6.02 -0.24
C MET A 179 2.34 7.19 0.71
N CYS A 180 2.79 6.92 1.94
CA CYS A 180 3.14 7.93 2.92
C CYS A 180 4.68 7.96 3.03
N ASN A 181 5.38 8.73 2.19
CA ASN A 181 6.82 9.00 2.40
C ASN A 181 7.72 7.77 2.78
N PRO A 182 7.69 6.67 2.01
CA PRO A 182 8.35 5.40 2.36
C PRO A 182 9.86 5.51 2.59
N TYR A 183 10.51 6.51 2.00
CA TYR A 183 11.96 6.75 2.13
C TYR A 183 12.40 7.24 3.52
N PHE A 184 11.46 7.70 4.35
CA PHE A 184 11.73 8.12 5.73
C PHE A 184 11.37 7.04 6.76
N SER A 185 11.16 5.80 6.32
CA SER A 185 10.80 4.70 7.20
C SER A 185 11.94 4.36 8.15
N THR A 186 11.61 4.25 9.44
CA THR A 186 12.59 3.96 10.50
C THR A 186 12.76 2.46 10.76
N SER A 187 11.91 1.62 10.19
CA SER A 187 11.98 0.16 10.38
C SER A 187 11.25 -0.55 9.24
N PRO A 188 11.47 -1.86 9.05
CA PRO A 188 10.67 -2.66 8.13
C PRO A 188 9.17 -2.61 8.47
N ARG A 189 8.83 -2.58 9.77
CA ARG A 189 7.43 -2.48 10.21
C ARG A 189 6.82 -1.17 9.77
N ASP A 190 7.53 -0.06 10.00
CA ASP A 190 7.10 1.27 9.61
C ASP A 190 6.89 1.35 8.09
N PHE A 191 7.87 0.87 7.31
CA PHE A 191 7.79 0.84 5.85
C PHE A 191 6.56 0.06 5.36
N TRP A 192 6.45 -1.23 5.70
CA TRP A 192 5.43 -2.11 5.12
C TRP A 192 4.03 -1.88 5.70
N SER A 193 3.94 -1.43 6.96
CA SER A 193 2.64 -1.29 7.64
C SER A 193 2.10 0.13 7.62
N ASN A 194 2.93 1.16 7.53
CA ASN A 194 2.50 2.55 7.65
C ASN A 194 2.77 3.42 6.42
N GLN A 195 3.80 3.10 5.64
CA GLN A 195 4.29 4.00 4.59
C GLN A 195 4.08 3.49 3.17
N TRP A 196 4.10 2.16 2.97
CA TRP A 196 3.98 1.49 1.68
C TRP A 196 2.58 0.90 1.47
N GLN A 197 1.99 1.14 0.29
CA GLN A 197 0.72 0.59 -0.20
C GLN A 197 -0.34 0.25 0.87
N GLN A 198 -0.84 1.29 1.53
CA GLN A 198 -1.74 1.16 2.68
C GLN A 198 -3.08 0.48 2.36
N LEU A 199 -3.46 0.38 1.08
CA LEU A 199 -4.69 -0.29 0.64
C LEU A 199 -4.76 -1.77 1.05
N TYR A 200 -3.63 -2.48 1.00
CA TYR A 200 -3.60 -3.93 1.21
C TYR A 200 -3.32 -4.34 2.65
N TYR A 201 -2.96 -3.39 3.52
CA TYR A 201 -2.57 -3.69 4.89
C TYR A 201 -3.64 -4.49 5.64
N GLU A 202 -4.89 -4.02 5.66
CA GLU A 202 -5.99 -4.71 6.34
C GLU A 202 -6.28 -6.08 5.72
N ALA A 203 -6.24 -6.17 4.39
CA ALA A 203 -6.47 -7.42 3.66
C ALA A 203 -5.44 -8.48 4.06
N PHE A 204 -4.16 -8.13 4.08
CA PHE A 204 -3.11 -9.07 4.47
C PHE A 204 -3.15 -9.42 5.96
N GLN A 205 -3.49 -8.48 6.84
CA GLN A 205 -3.66 -8.78 8.26
C GLN A 205 -4.79 -9.80 8.49
N GLU A 206 -5.93 -9.61 7.83
CA GLU A 206 -7.11 -10.47 7.99
C GLU A 206 -6.97 -11.83 7.30
N LEU A 207 -6.28 -11.90 6.16
CA LEU A 207 -6.13 -13.13 5.38
C LEU A 207 -4.90 -13.94 5.75
N GLY A 208 -3.79 -13.28 6.10
CA GLY A 208 -2.52 -13.92 6.42
C GLY A 208 -2.26 -14.00 7.91
N TYR A 209 -2.16 -12.84 8.57
CA TYR A 209 -1.62 -12.76 9.93
C TYR A 209 -2.56 -13.36 10.98
N LEU A 210 -3.81 -12.89 11.04
CA LEU A 210 -4.75 -13.25 12.09
C LEU A 210 -5.14 -14.74 12.09
N PRO A 211 -5.42 -15.37 10.94
CA PRO A 211 -5.76 -16.80 10.90
C PRO A 211 -4.62 -17.68 11.43
N VAL A 212 -3.38 -17.42 10.99
CA VAL A 212 -2.19 -18.17 11.42
C VAL A 212 -1.92 -17.96 12.90
N ARG A 213 -1.96 -16.71 13.38
CA ARG A 213 -1.78 -16.41 14.81
C ARG A 213 -2.83 -17.10 15.68
N LYS A 214 -4.07 -17.18 15.22
CA LYS A 214 -5.17 -17.88 15.92
C LYS A 214 -4.96 -19.40 15.96
N TYR A 215 -4.47 -19.98 14.87
CA TYR A 215 -4.15 -21.40 14.79
C TYR A 215 -3.08 -21.80 15.83
N PHE A 216 -2.04 -20.97 15.98
CA PHE A 216 -0.97 -21.17 16.96
C PHE A 216 -1.20 -20.46 18.31
N ARG A 217 -2.47 -20.34 18.76
CA ARG A 217 -2.81 -19.62 20.01
C ARG A 217 -2.05 -20.10 21.26
N ASN A 218 -1.68 -21.38 21.29
CA ASN A 218 -0.96 -22.00 22.41
C ASN A 218 0.53 -21.62 22.43
N ASN A 219 1.10 -21.25 21.28
CA ASN A 219 2.48 -20.77 21.17
C ASN A 219 2.49 -19.39 20.50
N LYS A 220 2.31 -18.34 21.33
CA LYS A 220 2.16 -16.96 20.86
C LYS A 220 3.35 -16.48 20.03
N THR A 221 4.57 -16.89 20.38
CA THR A 221 5.79 -16.51 19.65
C THR A 221 5.80 -17.14 18.26
N LEU A 222 5.56 -18.45 18.18
CA LEU A 222 5.50 -19.16 16.91
C LEU A 222 4.36 -18.62 16.03
N GLY A 223 3.18 -18.39 16.60
CA GLY A 223 2.05 -17.81 15.87
C GLY A 223 2.30 -16.41 15.36
N HIS A 224 3.09 -15.60 16.07
CA HIS A 224 3.50 -14.28 15.61
C HIS A 224 4.48 -14.37 14.43
N VAL A 225 5.55 -15.17 14.56
CA VAL A 225 6.54 -15.38 13.51
C VAL A 225 5.91 -15.96 12.24
N LEU A 226 5.15 -17.04 12.37
CA LEU A 226 4.48 -17.66 11.23
C LEU A 226 3.40 -16.76 10.64
N GLY A 227 2.71 -15.96 11.45
CA GLY A 227 1.77 -14.95 10.97
C GLY A 227 2.44 -13.90 10.10
N ILE A 228 3.62 -13.41 10.50
CA ILE A 228 4.43 -12.50 9.68
C ILE A 228 4.79 -13.19 8.36
N CYS A 229 5.40 -14.38 8.41
CA CYS A 229 5.79 -15.11 7.20
C CYS A 229 4.60 -15.35 6.25
N ALA A 230 3.41 -15.65 6.78
CA ALA A 230 2.22 -15.87 5.98
C ALA A 230 1.77 -14.61 5.21
N VAL A 231 1.83 -13.43 5.84
CA VAL A 231 1.53 -12.15 5.16
C VAL A 231 2.48 -11.92 3.98
N TYR A 232 3.78 -12.07 4.22
CA TYR A 232 4.79 -11.85 3.20
C TYR A 232 4.73 -12.90 2.08
N LEU A 233 4.42 -14.16 2.42
CA LEU A 233 4.21 -15.21 1.42
C LEU A 233 3.02 -14.89 0.51
N ILE A 234 1.88 -14.49 1.08
CA ILE A 234 0.69 -14.09 0.31
C ILE A 234 1.02 -12.87 -0.58
N SER A 235 1.79 -11.90 -0.06
CA SER A 235 2.25 -10.76 -0.84
C SER A 235 3.11 -11.20 -2.02
N GLY A 236 4.07 -12.11 -1.82
CA GLY A 236 4.89 -12.67 -2.90
C GLY A 236 4.07 -13.38 -3.96
N LEU A 237 3.16 -14.27 -3.55
CA LEU A 237 2.24 -14.97 -4.46
C LEU A 237 1.35 -14.00 -5.26
N PHE A 238 0.91 -12.91 -4.63
CA PHE A 238 0.13 -11.88 -5.31
C PHE A 238 0.96 -11.15 -6.38
N HIS A 239 2.22 -10.85 -6.09
CA HIS A 239 3.12 -10.24 -7.06
C HIS A 239 3.50 -11.19 -8.21
N ASP A 240 3.70 -12.48 -7.94
CA ASP A 240 3.86 -13.52 -8.98
C ASP A 240 2.61 -13.60 -9.86
N TYR A 241 1.41 -13.60 -9.27
CA TYR A 241 0.15 -13.60 -10.02
C TYR A 241 0.03 -12.37 -10.93
N ILE A 242 0.34 -11.17 -10.42
CA ILE A 242 0.39 -9.96 -11.25
C ILE A 242 1.40 -10.13 -12.39
N ALA A 243 2.57 -10.72 -12.12
CA ALA A 243 3.59 -10.92 -13.13
C ALA A 243 3.18 -11.89 -14.23
N ILE A 244 2.49 -12.97 -13.88
CA ILE A 244 1.92 -13.90 -14.86
C ILE A 244 0.86 -13.19 -15.70
N VAL A 245 -0.11 -12.53 -15.06
CA VAL A 245 -1.28 -11.98 -15.76
C VAL A 245 -0.96 -10.74 -16.58
N VAL A 246 -0.18 -9.82 -16.03
CA VAL A 246 0.13 -8.53 -16.65
C VAL A 246 1.37 -8.61 -17.52
N PHE A 247 2.37 -9.40 -17.11
CA PHE A 247 3.70 -9.41 -17.73
C PHE A 247 4.05 -10.71 -18.46
N ASN A 248 3.15 -11.71 -18.46
CA ASN A 248 3.40 -13.06 -18.98
C ASN A 248 4.74 -13.62 -18.48
N HIS A 249 5.06 -13.34 -17.23
CA HIS A 249 6.33 -13.70 -16.61
C HIS A 249 6.06 -14.39 -15.28
N PHE A 250 6.43 -15.65 -15.20
CA PHE A 250 6.49 -16.36 -13.93
C PHE A 250 7.89 -16.23 -13.36
N SER A 251 7.97 -15.85 -12.09
CA SER A 251 9.17 -15.95 -11.28
C SER A 251 8.75 -16.36 -9.87
N ILE A 252 9.68 -16.87 -9.08
CA ILE A 252 9.53 -17.05 -7.62
C ILE A 252 10.29 -15.97 -6.85
N ASP A 253 10.93 -15.05 -7.57
CA ASP A 253 11.78 -13.99 -7.02
C ASP A 253 11.00 -13.06 -6.09
N PHE A 254 9.70 -12.83 -6.34
CA PHE A 254 8.86 -12.04 -5.46
C PHE A 254 8.65 -12.75 -4.12
N ILE A 255 8.36 -14.05 -4.12
CA ILE A 255 8.25 -14.83 -2.87
C ILE A 255 9.55 -14.75 -2.07
N ILE A 256 10.70 -14.95 -2.73
CA ILE A 256 12.01 -14.86 -2.09
C ILE A 256 12.24 -13.46 -1.50
N PHE A 257 11.93 -12.41 -2.26
CA PHE A 257 12.03 -11.02 -1.80
C PHE A 257 11.18 -10.77 -0.56
N PHE A 258 9.89 -11.11 -0.59
CA PHE A 258 9.00 -10.84 0.54
C PHE A 258 9.37 -11.69 1.76
N LEU A 259 9.75 -12.96 1.59
CA LEU A 259 10.19 -13.79 2.72
C LEU A 259 11.51 -13.28 3.33
N PHE A 260 12.43 -12.74 2.52
CA PHE A 260 13.61 -12.04 3.03
C PHE A 260 13.22 -10.83 3.89
N HIS A 261 12.26 -10.01 3.43
CA HIS A 261 11.75 -8.90 4.23
C HIS A 261 10.97 -9.34 5.48
N ALA A 262 10.33 -10.51 5.46
CA ALA A 262 9.71 -11.10 6.65
C ALA A 262 10.77 -11.43 7.71
N LEU A 263 11.86 -12.08 7.28
CA LEU A 263 13.01 -12.37 8.15
C LEU A 263 13.62 -11.08 8.71
N LEU A 264 13.82 -10.07 7.86
CA LEU A 264 14.30 -8.75 8.26
C LEU A 264 13.44 -8.13 9.35
N LEU A 265 12.11 -8.17 9.19
CA LEU A 265 11.16 -7.65 10.17
C LEU A 265 11.27 -8.38 11.52
N ILE A 266 11.32 -9.71 11.49
CA ILE A 266 11.44 -10.54 12.70
C ILE A 266 12.76 -10.22 13.43
N LEU A 267 13.87 -10.18 12.70
CA LEU A 267 15.18 -9.85 13.27
C LEU A 267 15.20 -8.43 13.85
N TRP A 268 14.63 -7.46 13.13
CA TRP A 268 14.53 -6.08 13.59
C TRP A 268 13.76 -5.98 14.91
N GLU A 269 12.61 -6.63 15.02
CA GLU A 269 11.79 -6.63 16.24
C GLU A 269 12.48 -7.33 17.42
N VAL A 270 13.25 -8.39 17.17
CA VAL A 270 14.05 -9.04 18.20
C VAL A 270 15.18 -8.13 18.69
N ILE A 271 15.88 -7.45 17.77
CA ILE A 271 16.97 -6.54 18.11
C ILE A 271 16.44 -5.33 18.87
N GLU A 272 15.41 -4.65 18.36
CA GLU A 272 14.79 -3.51 19.04
C GLU A 272 14.23 -3.91 20.41
N GLY A 273 13.56 -5.06 20.49
CA GLY A 273 13.03 -5.56 21.76
C GLY A 273 14.12 -5.87 22.80
N ARG A 274 15.35 -6.21 22.37
CA ARG A 274 16.50 -6.43 23.25
C ARG A 274 17.20 -5.13 23.64
N ILE A 275 17.37 -4.19 22.71
CA ILE A 275 18.09 -2.93 22.92
C ILE A 275 17.25 -1.93 23.71
N LEU A 276 15.97 -1.77 23.36
CA LEU A 276 15.10 -0.74 23.92
C LEU A 276 14.27 -1.26 25.11
N GLY A 277 14.35 -2.57 25.39
CA GLY A 277 13.46 -3.24 26.33
C GLY A 277 12.05 -3.40 25.77
N ARG A 278 11.36 -4.49 26.11
CA ARG A 278 9.94 -4.65 25.77
C ARG A 278 9.13 -3.59 26.53
N ARG A 279 8.59 -2.60 25.81
CA ARG A 279 7.62 -1.58 26.28
C ARG A 279 8.17 -0.47 27.19
N GLY A 280 9.04 0.38 26.65
CA GLY A 280 9.17 1.76 27.14
C GLY A 280 8.91 2.72 25.99
N ASP A 281 8.04 3.72 26.19
CA ASP A 281 7.83 4.88 25.29
C ASP A 281 9.09 5.77 25.22
N ILE A 282 10.26 5.19 25.02
CA ILE A 282 11.48 5.93 24.77
C ILE A 282 11.31 6.48 23.35
N LYS A 283 10.95 7.77 23.27
CA LYS A 283 10.99 8.49 22.01
C LYS A 283 12.42 8.41 21.49
N ASP A 284 12.60 7.73 20.35
CA ASP A 284 13.88 7.68 19.66
C ASP A 284 14.42 9.11 19.52
N SER A 285 15.68 9.32 19.93
CA SER A 285 16.35 10.58 19.68
C SER A 285 16.48 10.81 18.17
N PHE A 286 16.63 12.06 17.75
CA PHE A 286 16.79 12.40 16.33
C PHE A 286 17.93 11.63 15.66
N ILE A 287 19.05 11.44 16.38
CA ILE A 287 20.22 10.69 15.90
C ILE A 287 19.87 9.21 15.70
N ILE A 288 19.17 8.59 16.65
CA ILE A 288 18.72 7.19 16.53
C ILE A 288 17.78 7.03 15.33
N ARG A 289 16.87 7.98 15.11
CA ARG A 289 15.97 7.96 13.94
C ARG A 289 16.74 8.03 12.63
N ILE A 290 17.70 8.94 12.50
CA ILE A 290 18.54 9.02 11.29
C ILE A 290 19.29 7.71 11.07
N PHE A 291 19.91 7.17 12.12
CA PHE A 291 20.62 5.90 12.03
C PHE A 291 19.72 4.77 11.56
N LYS A 292 18.52 4.65 12.15
CA LYS A 292 17.51 3.66 11.76
C LYS A 292 17.06 3.81 10.30
N VAL A 293 16.79 5.04 9.85
CA VAL A 293 16.44 5.33 8.45
C VAL A 293 17.58 4.93 7.52
N ALA A 294 18.82 5.33 7.83
CA ALA A 294 19.99 5.01 7.01
C ALA A 294 20.19 3.49 6.91
N LEU A 295 20.17 2.79 8.04
CA LEU A 295 20.33 1.33 8.10
C LEU A 295 19.24 0.62 7.30
N PHE A 296 17.97 0.95 7.55
CA PHE A 296 16.86 0.32 6.85
C PHE A 296 16.89 0.63 5.35
N LEU A 297 17.16 1.87 4.95
CA LEU A 297 17.22 2.27 3.56
C LEU A 297 18.34 1.55 2.82
N SER A 298 19.52 1.37 3.43
CA SER A 298 20.60 0.56 2.82
C SER A 298 20.16 -0.87 2.54
N ILE A 299 19.47 -1.52 3.49
CA ILE A 299 18.98 -2.89 3.32
C ILE A 299 17.88 -2.95 2.26
N ALA A 300 16.93 -2.02 2.30
CA ALA A 300 15.84 -1.93 1.32
C ALA A 300 16.37 -1.66 -0.09
N SER A 301 17.37 -0.79 -0.23
CA SER A 301 18.04 -0.52 -1.50
C SER A 301 18.81 -1.75 -1.98
N PHE A 302 19.46 -2.51 -1.09
CA PHE A 302 20.15 -3.74 -1.45
C PHE A 302 19.18 -4.81 -2.00
N SER A 303 18.03 -5.05 -1.37
CA SER A 303 17.05 -6.02 -1.86
C SER A 303 16.21 -5.53 -3.03
N LEU A 304 16.25 -4.23 -3.35
CA LEU A 304 15.42 -3.58 -4.37
C LEU A 304 15.52 -4.24 -5.75
N PRO A 305 16.72 -4.56 -6.29
CA PRO A 305 16.82 -5.15 -7.62
C PRO A 305 16.13 -6.51 -7.73
N GLN A 306 16.11 -7.31 -6.65
CA GLN A 306 15.36 -8.58 -6.63
C GLN A 306 13.88 -8.38 -6.96
N PHE A 307 13.29 -7.26 -6.54
CA PHE A 307 11.90 -6.94 -6.83
C PHE A 307 11.74 -6.23 -8.19
N ALA A 308 12.58 -5.23 -8.46
CA ALA A 308 12.46 -4.40 -9.66
C ALA A 308 12.82 -5.16 -10.94
N GLU A 309 13.91 -5.91 -10.95
CA GLU A 309 14.39 -6.63 -12.14
C GLU A 309 13.36 -7.65 -12.63
N THR A 310 12.68 -8.36 -11.72
CA THR A 310 11.65 -9.34 -12.06
C THR A 310 10.50 -8.69 -12.83
N TYR A 311 10.11 -7.47 -12.47
CA TYR A 311 9.15 -6.71 -13.27
C TYR A 311 9.75 -6.22 -14.59
N ILE A 312 10.97 -5.66 -14.57
CA ILE A 312 11.65 -5.13 -15.76
C ILE A 312 11.90 -6.22 -16.81
N LYS A 313 12.10 -7.48 -16.43
CA LYS A 313 12.23 -8.64 -17.33
C LYS A 313 10.93 -8.93 -18.10
N GLY A 314 9.78 -8.64 -17.50
CA GLY A 314 8.46 -8.88 -18.08
C GLY A 314 8.26 -8.21 -19.44
N GLN A 315 7.76 -8.95 -20.43
CA GLN A 315 7.68 -8.50 -21.82
C GLN A 315 6.70 -7.33 -22.05
N TYR A 316 5.71 -7.15 -21.16
CA TYR A 316 4.55 -6.27 -21.39
C TYR A 316 4.60 -4.89 -20.72
N ILE A 317 5.64 -4.55 -19.94
CA ILE A 317 5.79 -3.17 -19.43
C ILE A 317 5.76 -2.16 -20.59
N HIS A 318 6.32 -2.52 -21.74
CA HIS A 318 6.39 -1.63 -22.89
C HIS A 318 5.13 -1.58 -23.76
N SER A 319 4.23 -2.57 -23.70
CA SER A 319 2.98 -2.53 -24.50
C SER A 319 1.95 -1.56 -23.92
N TYR A 320 1.91 -1.38 -22.60
CA TYR A 320 1.02 -0.42 -21.92
C TYR A 320 1.56 1.02 -21.93
N LEU A 321 2.89 1.19 -21.97
CA LEU A 321 3.51 2.51 -22.17
C LEU A 321 3.42 2.99 -23.63
N ASP A 322 2.94 2.14 -24.53
CA ASP A 322 2.72 2.43 -25.94
C ASP A 322 1.21 2.39 -26.24
N ILE A 323 0.51 3.46 -25.85
CA ILE A 323 -0.96 3.60 -25.95
C ILE A 323 -1.46 3.22 -27.35
N ASN A 324 -0.69 3.55 -28.40
CA ASN A 324 -1.01 3.20 -29.78
C ASN A 324 -1.06 1.67 -30.02
N LYS A 325 -0.12 0.90 -29.46
CA LYS A 325 -0.12 -0.57 -29.60
C LYS A 325 -1.28 -1.21 -28.87
N SER A 326 -1.66 -0.65 -27.72
CA SER A 326 -2.80 -1.12 -26.93
C SER A 326 -4.14 -0.87 -27.65
N LEU A 327 -4.31 0.32 -28.25
CA LEU A 327 -5.50 0.67 -29.02
C LEU A 327 -5.66 -0.17 -30.30
N VAL A 328 -4.56 -0.44 -31.03
CA VAL A 328 -4.60 -1.28 -32.24
C VAL A 328 -4.99 -2.72 -31.90
N LYS A 329 -4.54 -3.26 -30.75
CA LYS A 329 -4.89 -4.62 -30.34
C LYS A 329 -6.36 -4.76 -29.93
N TRP A 330 -6.93 -3.73 -29.33
CA TRP A 330 -8.34 -3.69 -28.91
C TRP A 330 -9.29 -3.35 -30.06
N ALA A 331 -8.80 -2.71 -31.13
CA ALA A 331 -9.58 -2.47 -32.35
C ALA A 331 -9.67 -3.70 -33.27
N VAL A 332 -8.89 -4.76 -32.98
CA VAL A 332 -8.81 -6.00 -33.79
C VAL A 332 -9.37 -7.22 -33.02
N SER A 333 -9.85 -7.01 -31.79
CA SER A 333 -10.69 -7.97 -31.03
C SER A 333 -12.11 -7.47 -30.97
#